data_AF-A0A8S3X0C6-F1
#
_entry.id   AF-A0A8S3X0C6-F1
#
_cell.length_a   1.000
_cell.length_b   1.000
_cell.length_c   1.000
_cell.angle_alpha   90.00
_cell.angle_beta   90.00
_cell.angle_gamma   90.00
#
_symmetry.space_group_name_H-M   'P 1'
#
loop_
_entity.id
_entity.type
_entity.pdbx_description
1 polymer ?
#
loop_
_entity_poly.entity_id
_entity_poly.type
_entity_poly.pdbx_seq_one_letter_code
_entity_poly.pdbx_strand_id
1 'polypeptide(L)'
;MQPAKCSIYNMPRIIYFAVFALGSVQASEQKCEGVTINGVIYEKETLKTGLDSPYQFSINYNTNNIFFSYSTNTKDQRFQLAYINLKTKEFNTITTITDGFASAVDLENNKVFLGSKGGIYDFDLKSKTTSHLGARNHNIWQMFYKDEFISRHSVQQYASSYGNMSRKEETDRKVFKENYDMHEEED
;
A
#
# COMPACT_ATOMS: atom_id res chain seq x y z
N MET A 1 8.52 7.14 -6.44
CA MET A 1 9.35 7.96 -5.52
C MET A 1 10.60 8.39 -6.26
N GLN A 2 10.89 9.68 -6.29
CA GLN A 2 12.19 10.18 -6.77
C GLN A 2 13.10 10.35 -5.56
N PRO A 3 14.41 10.03 -5.67
CA PRO A 3 15.37 10.37 -4.62
C PRO A 3 15.36 11.89 -4.42
N ALA A 4 15.51 12.33 -3.17
CA ALA A 4 15.66 13.74 -2.87
C ALA A 4 16.84 14.31 -3.68
N LYS A 5 16.66 15.45 -4.35
CA LYS A 5 17.78 16.15 -5.02
C LYS A 5 18.62 16.90 -3.98
N CYS A 6 19.10 16.20 -2.95
CA CYS A 6 20.08 16.75 -2.04
C CYS A 6 21.47 16.46 -2.60
N SER A 7 22.10 17.47 -3.21
CA SER A 7 23.48 17.39 -3.67
C SER A 7 24.39 17.32 -2.47
N ILE A 8 24.82 16.12 -2.07
CA ILE A 8 25.95 15.96 -1.15
C ILE A 8 27.19 16.39 -1.94
N TYR A 9 27.61 17.65 -1.76
CA TYR A 9 28.88 18.13 -2.30
C TYR A 9 30.00 17.32 -1.65
N ASN A 10 30.45 16.27 -2.36
CA ASN A 10 31.64 15.52 -1.98
C ASN A 10 32.84 16.35 -2.45
N MET A 11 33.46 17.11 -1.54
CA MET A 11 34.55 18.02 -1.87
C MET A 11 35.87 17.22 -2.00
N PRO A 12 36.45 17.06 -3.21
CA PRO A 12 37.78 16.45 -3.33
C PRO A 12 38.83 17.39 -2.73
N ARG A 13 39.71 16.84 -1.87
CA ARG A 13 40.83 17.57 -1.27
C ARG A 13 41.83 18.01 -2.35
N ILE A 14 41.71 19.24 -2.83
CA ILE A 14 42.76 19.91 -3.61
C ILE A 14 43.29 21.06 -2.74
N ILE A 15 44.50 20.88 -2.24
CA ILE A 15 45.25 21.91 -1.50
C ILE A 15 45.97 22.77 -2.52
N TYR A 16 45.54 24.03 -2.69
CA TYR A 16 46.38 25.09 -3.25
C TYR A 16 46.20 26.38 -2.45
N PHE A 17 47.34 26.91 -1.98
CA PHE A 17 47.49 28.17 -1.26
C PHE A 17 47.24 29.37 -2.19
N ALA A 18 46.32 30.28 -1.82
CA ALA A 18 46.43 31.71 -2.11
C ALA A 18 45.40 32.51 -1.28
N VAL A 19 45.89 33.60 -0.69
CA VAL A 19 45.20 34.58 0.17
C VAL A 19 43.97 35.16 -0.53
N PHE A 20 42.76 34.98 0.00
CA PHE A 20 41.59 35.85 -0.27
C PHE A 20 40.55 35.75 0.87
N ALA A 21 40.13 36.94 1.33
CA ALA A 21 39.00 37.29 2.20
C ALA A 21 38.32 36.18 3.03
N LEU A 22 38.32 36.37 4.35
CA LEU A 22 37.44 35.70 5.33
C LEU A 22 35.97 36.07 5.08
N GLY A 23 35.40 35.63 3.96
CA GLY A 23 33.96 35.42 3.87
C GLY A 23 33.67 34.08 4.53
N SER A 24 33.05 34.08 5.71
CA SER A 24 32.45 32.87 6.26
C SER A 24 31.36 32.42 5.29
N VAL A 25 31.71 31.51 4.37
CA VAL A 25 30.73 30.71 3.65
C VAL A 25 30.06 29.85 4.72
N GLN A 26 28.95 30.34 5.24
CA GLN A 26 28.02 29.52 5.99
C GLN A 26 27.48 28.50 4.98
N ALA A 27 28.13 27.34 4.91
CA ALA A 27 27.50 26.15 4.38
C ALA A 27 26.28 25.91 5.27
N SER A 28 25.11 26.37 4.82
CA SER A 28 23.88 25.97 5.47
C SER A 28 23.78 24.47 5.26
N GLU A 29 23.92 23.70 6.35
CA GLU A 29 23.46 22.32 6.37
C GLU A 29 21.95 22.38 6.07
N GLN A 30 21.60 22.25 4.80
CA GLN A 30 20.22 22.08 4.40
C GLN A 30 19.79 20.73 4.93
N LYS A 31 19.16 20.74 6.10
CA LYS A 31 18.62 19.56 6.76
C LYS A 31 17.56 18.97 5.81
N CYS A 32 17.91 17.91 5.09
CA CYS A 32 16.99 17.26 4.17
C CYS A 32 15.90 16.58 5.00
N GLU A 33 14.72 17.19 5.09
CA GLU A 33 13.56 16.57 5.72
C GLU A 33 13.05 15.45 4.81
N GLY A 34 13.17 14.21 5.28
CA GLY A 34 12.81 13.04 4.48
C GLY A 34 12.78 11.76 5.30
N VAL A 35 12.50 10.66 4.62
CA VAL A 35 12.61 9.31 5.18
C VAL A 35 13.85 8.66 4.57
N THR A 36 14.73 8.12 5.42
CA THR A 36 15.90 7.37 4.94
C THR A 36 15.51 5.92 4.77
N ILE A 37 15.66 5.38 3.55
CA ILE A 37 15.45 3.96 3.25
C ILE A 37 16.73 3.46 2.59
N ASN A 38 17.40 2.47 3.20
CA ASN A 38 18.67 1.91 2.72
C ASN A 38 19.75 2.98 2.41
N GLY A 39 19.87 3.99 3.27
CA GLY A 39 20.86 5.08 3.12
C GLY A 39 20.50 6.14 2.08
N VAL A 40 19.35 6.02 1.40
CA VAL A 40 18.85 7.02 0.45
C VAL A 40 17.75 7.85 1.12
N ILE A 41 17.83 9.18 1.01
CA ILE A 41 16.81 10.10 1.53
C ILE A 41 15.71 10.27 0.48
N TYR A 42 14.47 10.05 0.91
CA TYR A 42 13.26 10.23 0.10
C TYR A 42 12.43 11.39 0.63
N GLU A 43 11.96 12.23 -0.28
CA GLU A 43 11.02 13.30 0.04
C GLU A 43 9.63 12.71 0.31
N LYS A 44 8.94 13.28 1.30
CA LYS A 44 7.54 12.94 1.59
C LYS A 44 6.65 13.65 0.59
N GLU A 45 5.68 12.94 0.05
CA GLU A 45 4.67 13.49 -0.86
C GLU A 45 3.27 13.28 -0.30
N THR A 46 2.46 14.34 -0.27
CA THR A 46 1.04 14.25 0.08
C THR A 46 0.25 13.85 -1.16
N LEU A 47 -0.28 12.62 -1.18
CA LEU A 47 -1.08 12.12 -2.30
C LEU A 47 -2.53 12.62 -2.30
N LYS A 48 -3.12 12.80 -1.11
CA LYS A 48 -4.50 13.28 -0.94
C LYS A 48 -4.71 13.84 0.46
N THR A 49 -5.51 14.90 0.56
CA THR A 49 -5.98 15.50 1.82
C THR A 49 -7.49 15.34 1.96
N GLY A 50 -8.01 15.56 3.16
CA GLY A 50 -9.45 15.52 3.44
C GLY A 50 -10.06 14.11 3.50
N LEU A 51 -9.22 13.10 3.73
CA LEU A 51 -9.66 11.74 4.01
C LEU A 51 -9.46 11.46 5.49
N ASP A 52 -10.45 10.82 6.11
CA ASP A 52 -10.36 10.39 7.50
C ASP A 52 -9.75 8.99 7.57
N SER A 53 -8.67 8.85 8.32
CA SER A 53 -8.08 7.58 8.73
C SER A 53 -7.97 6.55 7.58
N PRO A 54 -6.98 6.63 6.69
CA PRO A 54 -6.77 5.63 5.66
C PRO A 54 -6.33 4.28 6.27
N TYR A 55 -6.86 3.18 5.74
CA TYR A 55 -6.54 1.81 6.14
C TYR A 55 -6.15 0.98 4.92
N GLN A 56 -5.33 -0.05 5.18
CA GLN A 56 -5.03 -1.16 4.28
C GLN A 56 -4.86 -0.78 2.82
N PHE A 57 -3.62 -0.63 2.39
CA PHE A 57 -3.34 -0.37 0.99
C PHE A 57 -2.77 -1.59 0.27
N SER A 58 -3.05 -1.66 -1.03
CA SER A 58 -2.38 -2.56 -1.97
C SER A 58 -1.96 -1.74 -3.19
N ILE A 59 -0.85 -2.13 -3.83
CA ILE A 59 -0.28 -1.38 -4.96
C ILE A 59 -0.30 -2.28 -6.19
N ASN A 60 -0.88 -1.78 -7.27
CA ASN A 60 -0.72 -2.35 -8.60
C ASN A 60 0.37 -1.57 -9.35
N TYR A 61 1.57 -2.13 -9.40
CA TYR A 61 2.73 -1.50 -10.04
C TYR A 61 2.58 -1.38 -11.57
N ASN A 62 1.85 -2.30 -12.22
CA ASN A 62 1.64 -2.27 -13.67
C ASN A 62 0.83 -1.04 -14.09
N THR A 63 -0.14 -0.64 -13.27
CA THR A 63 -1.04 0.49 -13.55
C THR A 63 -0.70 1.74 -12.74
N ASN A 64 0.28 1.65 -11.83
CA ASN A 64 0.65 2.69 -10.86
C ASN A 64 -0.51 3.11 -9.96
N ASN A 65 -1.45 2.23 -9.64
CA ASN A 65 -2.55 2.56 -8.73
C ASN A 65 -2.29 2.00 -7.33
N ILE A 66 -2.50 2.84 -6.32
CA ILE A 66 -2.64 2.41 -4.93
C ILE A 66 -4.13 2.32 -4.62
N PHE A 67 -4.57 1.17 -4.13
CA PHE A 67 -5.93 0.92 -3.64
C PHE A 67 -5.90 0.97 -2.12
N PHE A 68 -6.88 1.59 -1.49
CA PHE A 68 -6.97 1.71 -0.04
C PHE A 68 -8.41 2.00 0.39
N SER A 69 -8.71 1.83 1.67
CA SER A 69 -9.97 2.30 2.26
C SER A 69 -9.74 3.46 3.21
N TYR A 70 -10.80 4.21 3.51
CA TYR A 70 -10.78 5.27 4.52
C TYR A 70 -12.12 5.36 5.24
N SER A 71 -12.11 5.90 6.45
CA SER A 71 -13.31 6.07 7.26
C SER A 71 -14.26 7.09 6.65
N THR A 72 -15.56 6.84 6.78
CA THR A 72 -16.59 7.83 6.44
C THR A 72 -17.53 8.07 7.61
N ASN A 73 -18.13 9.27 7.62
CA ASN A 73 -19.10 9.68 8.63
C ASN A 73 -20.54 9.25 8.29
N THR A 74 -20.72 8.38 7.29
CA THR A 74 -22.04 7.90 6.86
C THR A 74 -22.44 6.67 7.69
N LYS A 75 -23.63 6.71 8.31
CA LYS A 75 -24.13 5.67 9.22
C LYS A 75 -24.09 4.25 8.63
N ASP A 76 -24.41 4.11 7.36
CA ASP A 76 -24.54 2.81 6.68
C ASP A 76 -23.32 2.43 5.83
N GLN A 77 -22.29 3.29 5.81
CA GLN A 77 -21.07 3.07 5.05
C GLN A 77 -19.88 3.58 5.86
N ARG A 78 -19.35 2.75 6.75
CA ARG A 78 -18.26 3.17 7.64
C ARG A 78 -16.93 3.29 6.89
N PHE A 79 -16.81 2.57 5.76
CA PHE A 79 -15.62 2.58 4.93
C PHE A 79 -15.93 2.81 3.45
N GLN A 80 -15.03 3.56 2.80
CA GLN A 80 -15.03 3.79 1.37
C GLN A 80 -13.71 3.31 0.77
N LEU A 81 -13.79 2.43 -0.23
CA LEU A 81 -12.64 2.07 -1.05
C LEU A 81 -12.35 3.16 -2.10
N ALA A 82 -11.08 3.44 -2.31
CA ALA A 82 -10.60 4.39 -3.30
C ALA A 82 -9.30 3.91 -3.92
N TYR A 83 -8.93 4.56 -5.00
CA TYR A 83 -7.61 4.40 -5.58
C TYR A 83 -7.04 5.73 -6.07
N ILE A 84 -5.71 5.83 -6.01
CA ILE A 84 -4.95 6.96 -6.54
C ILE A 84 -3.96 6.43 -7.55
N ASN A 85 -3.89 7.07 -8.72
CA ASN A 85 -2.79 6.83 -9.63
C ASN A 85 -1.55 7.60 -9.17
N LEU A 86 -0.47 6.90 -8.84
CA LEU A 86 0.77 7.49 -8.31
C LEU A 86 1.50 8.37 -9.34
N LYS A 87 1.24 8.19 -10.64
CA LYS A 87 1.83 8.98 -11.72
C LYS A 87 0.98 10.22 -12.04
N THR A 88 -0.32 10.04 -12.30
CA THR A 88 -1.21 11.14 -12.70
C THR A 88 -1.81 11.90 -11.52
N LYS A 89 -1.70 11.36 -10.31
CA LYS A 89 -2.32 11.87 -9.07
C LYS A 89 -3.85 11.88 -9.08
N GLU A 90 -4.45 11.19 -10.05
CA GLU A 90 -5.90 11.07 -10.14
C GLU A 90 -6.45 10.21 -9.00
N PHE A 91 -7.39 10.77 -8.23
CA PHE A 91 -8.10 10.10 -7.14
C PHE A 91 -9.50 9.69 -7.61
N ASN A 92 -9.88 8.44 -7.34
CA ASN A 92 -11.21 7.90 -7.64
C ASN A 92 -11.75 7.12 -6.44
N THR A 93 -13.06 7.18 -6.21
CA THR A 93 -13.77 6.31 -5.26
C THR A 93 -14.39 5.12 -6.00
N ILE A 94 -14.49 3.98 -5.30
CA ILE A 94 -15.14 2.78 -5.82
C ILE A 94 -16.55 2.70 -5.23
N THR A 95 -17.55 3.11 -6.00
CA THR A 95 -18.94 3.25 -5.55
C THR A 95 -19.81 2.02 -5.84
N THR A 96 -19.29 1.06 -6.62
CA THR A 96 -20.01 -0.16 -7.00
C THR A 96 -20.12 -1.19 -5.88
N ILE A 97 -19.44 -0.96 -4.76
CA ILE A 97 -19.52 -1.78 -3.54
C ILE A 97 -19.73 -0.88 -2.32
N THR A 98 -20.61 -1.30 -1.42
CA THR A 98 -20.89 -0.61 -0.16
C THR A 98 -20.05 -1.19 0.97
N ASP A 99 -19.61 -0.32 1.89
CA ASP A 99 -18.84 -0.67 3.08
C ASP A 99 -17.61 -1.55 2.74
N GLY A 100 -16.85 -1.10 1.74
CA GLY A 100 -15.64 -1.73 1.26
C GLY A 100 -14.43 -1.38 2.13
N PHE A 101 -13.61 -2.38 2.46
CA PHE A 101 -12.54 -2.22 3.44
C PHE A 101 -11.19 -2.75 2.95
N ALA A 102 -11.15 -3.96 2.42
CA ALA A 102 -9.91 -4.63 2.05
C ALA A 102 -9.64 -4.55 0.54
N SER A 103 -8.36 -4.59 0.16
CA SER A 103 -7.94 -4.70 -1.23
C SER A 103 -6.74 -5.63 -1.36
N ALA A 104 -6.63 -6.32 -2.49
CA ALA A 104 -5.46 -7.11 -2.86
C ALA A 104 -5.23 -7.03 -4.37
N VAL A 105 -3.99 -7.21 -4.80
CA VAL A 105 -3.60 -7.11 -6.21
C VAL A 105 -2.83 -8.36 -6.63
N ASP A 106 -3.30 -8.98 -7.69
CA ASP A 106 -2.54 -9.97 -8.46
C ASP A 106 -1.72 -9.22 -9.50
N LEU A 107 -0.42 -9.06 -9.24
CA LEU A 107 0.49 -8.34 -10.12
C LEU A 107 0.78 -9.10 -11.41
N GLU A 108 0.73 -10.44 -11.39
CA GLU A 108 1.04 -11.27 -12.54
C GLU A 108 -0.07 -11.17 -13.59
N ASN A 109 -1.32 -11.31 -13.16
CA ASN A 109 -2.48 -11.22 -14.06
C ASN A 109 -3.11 -9.82 -14.11
N ASN A 110 -2.52 -8.85 -13.42
CA ASN A 110 -2.99 -7.47 -13.33
C ASN A 110 -4.45 -7.35 -12.85
N LYS A 111 -4.84 -8.16 -11.86
CA LYS A 111 -6.20 -8.15 -11.28
C LYS A 111 -6.24 -7.47 -9.93
N VAL A 112 -7.38 -6.88 -9.62
CA VAL A 112 -7.61 -6.16 -8.37
C VAL A 112 -8.81 -6.78 -7.69
N PHE A 113 -8.63 -7.23 -6.46
CA PHE A 113 -9.69 -7.79 -5.66
C PHE A 113 -10.05 -6.86 -4.52
N LEU A 114 -11.35 -6.72 -4.27
CA LEU A 114 -11.90 -5.85 -3.25
C LEU A 114 -12.73 -6.66 -2.26
N GLY A 115 -12.57 -6.34 -0.98
CA GLY A 115 -13.29 -6.95 0.12
C GLY A 115 -14.25 -5.97 0.75
N SER A 116 -15.49 -6.40 0.96
CA SER A 116 -16.51 -5.60 1.63
C SER A 116 -17.31 -6.44 2.62
N LYS A 117 -18.31 -5.83 3.25
CA LYS A 117 -19.32 -6.54 4.04
C LYS A 117 -20.07 -7.65 3.26
N GLY A 118 -20.11 -7.56 1.93
CA GLY A 118 -20.86 -8.47 1.04
C GLY A 118 -20.04 -9.63 0.46
N GLY A 119 -18.73 -9.66 0.68
CA GLY A 119 -17.84 -10.69 0.16
C GLY A 119 -16.67 -10.12 -0.65
N ILE A 120 -16.16 -10.93 -1.57
CA ILE A 120 -15.01 -10.63 -2.42
C ILE A 120 -15.49 -10.31 -3.84
N TYR A 121 -14.89 -9.30 -4.44
CA TYR A 121 -15.21 -8.80 -5.78
C TYR A 121 -13.93 -8.68 -6.61
N ASP A 122 -14.03 -8.98 -7.90
CA ASP A 122 -13.05 -8.57 -8.90
C ASP A 122 -13.38 -7.14 -9.35
N PHE A 123 -12.37 -6.30 -9.56
CA PHE A 123 -12.50 -4.91 -9.97
C PHE A 123 -11.79 -4.66 -11.30
N ASP A 124 -12.57 -4.32 -12.31
CA ASP A 124 -12.04 -3.88 -13.60
C ASP A 124 -11.74 -2.38 -13.55
N LEU A 125 -10.46 -2.05 -13.60
CA LEU A 125 -9.99 -0.66 -13.54
C LEU A 125 -10.41 0.17 -14.76
N LYS A 126 -10.60 -0.45 -15.94
CA LYS A 126 -10.94 0.23 -17.19
C LYS A 126 -12.42 0.59 -17.23
N SER A 127 -13.30 -0.35 -16.93
CA SER A 127 -14.74 -0.11 -16.88
C SER A 127 -15.20 0.50 -15.55
N LYS A 128 -14.36 0.46 -14.51
CA LYS A 128 -14.67 0.89 -13.14
C LYS A 128 -15.84 0.10 -12.53
N THR A 129 -16.00 -1.17 -12.94
CA THR A 129 -17.07 -2.06 -12.47
C THR A 129 -16.54 -3.17 -11.59
N THR A 130 -17.40 -3.71 -10.72
CA THR A 130 -17.09 -4.89 -9.91
C THR A 130 -17.91 -6.09 -10.32
N SER A 131 -17.34 -7.28 -10.18
CA SER A 131 -18.03 -8.56 -10.32
C SER A 131 -17.86 -9.38 -9.06
N HIS A 132 -18.96 -9.93 -8.53
CA HIS A 132 -18.89 -10.75 -7.31
C HIS A 132 -18.14 -12.05 -7.58
N LEU A 133 -17.11 -12.34 -6.78
CA LEU A 133 -16.24 -13.50 -6.94
C LEU A 133 -16.58 -14.60 -5.93
N GLY A 134 -16.84 -14.23 -4.66
CA GLY A 134 -16.93 -15.24 -3.61
C GLY A 134 -17.23 -14.69 -2.20
N ALA A 135 -17.27 -15.61 -1.23
CA ALA A 135 -17.54 -15.31 0.18
C ALA A 135 -18.80 -14.44 0.41
N ARG A 136 -19.91 -14.77 -0.26
CA ARG A 136 -21.19 -14.05 -0.08
C ARG A 136 -21.56 -14.00 1.39
N ASN A 137 -22.09 -12.85 1.83
CA ASN A 137 -22.56 -12.62 3.20
C ASN A 137 -21.45 -12.70 4.27
N HIS A 138 -20.19 -12.56 3.88
CA HIS A 138 -19.06 -12.48 4.81
C HIS A 138 -18.36 -11.13 4.75
N ASN A 139 -17.99 -10.64 5.93
CA ASN A 139 -17.34 -9.33 6.07
C ASN A 139 -15.82 -9.44 5.87
N ILE A 140 -15.32 -8.98 4.73
CA ILE A 140 -13.92 -9.17 4.34
C ILE A 140 -13.06 -8.02 4.88
N TRP A 141 -12.43 -8.27 6.03
CA TRP A 141 -11.62 -7.27 6.75
C TRP A 141 -10.16 -7.20 6.32
N GLN A 142 -9.59 -8.23 5.73
CA GLN A 142 -8.19 -8.21 5.28
C GLN A 142 -8.08 -9.08 4.04
N MET A 143 -7.20 -8.70 3.12
CA MET A 143 -6.88 -9.45 1.92
C MET A 143 -5.41 -9.30 1.61
N PHE A 144 -4.77 -10.40 1.23
CA PHE A 144 -3.41 -10.43 0.70
C PHE A 144 -3.42 -11.38 -0.49
N TYR A 145 -2.71 -11.04 -1.57
CA TYR A 145 -2.55 -11.93 -2.71
C TYR A 145 -1.18 -12.58 -2.66
N LYS A 146 -1.14 -13.92 -2.75
CA LYS A 146 0.09 -14.69 -2.91
C LYS A 146 -0.21 -15.98 -3.68
N ASP A 147 0.47 -16.22 -4.79
CA ASP A 147 0.42 -17.49 -5.53
C ASP A 147 -1.02 -18.01 -5.75
N GLU A 148 -1.91 -17.15 -6.26
CA GLU A 148 -3.35 -17.39 -6.45
C GLU A 148 -4.23 -17.38 -5.20
N PHE A 149 -3.70 -17.07 -4.02
CA PHE A 149 -4.46 -17.06 -2.78
C PHE A 149 -4.80 -15.66 -2.29
N ILE A 150 -6.08 -15.42 -2.03
CA ILE A 150 -6.58 -14.28 -1.25
C ILE A 150 -6.83 -14.73 0.19
N SER A 151 -5.97 -14.39 1.14
CA SER A 151 -6.17 -14.75 2.56
C SER A 151 -7.00 -13.71 3.31
N ARG A 152 -8.01 -14.15 4.09
CA ARG A 152 -8.83 -13.33 4.99
C ARG A 152 -8.51 -13.63 6.46
N HIS A 153 -8.34 -12.60 7.28
CA HIS A 153 -8.36 -12.75 8.74
C HIS A 153 -9.79 -12.66 9.29
N SER A 154 -10.39 -13.81 9.60
CA SER A 154 -11.47 -13.94 10.60
C SER A 154 -11.68 -15.41 10.97
N VAL A 155 -10.87 -15.99 11.88
CA VAL A 155 -11.01 -17.36 12.47
C VAL A 155 -11.05 -18.56 11.48
N GLN A 156 -11.27 -18.32 10.19
CA GLN A 156 -11.36 -19.26 9.07
C GLN A 156 -10.63 -18.63 7.89
N GLN A 157 -9.47 -19.19 7.57
CA GLN A 157 -8.69 -18.82 6.39
C GLN A 157 -9.39 -19.45 5.18
N TYR A 158 -9.75 -18.64 4.19
CA TYR A 158 -10.19 -19.13 2.89
C TYR A 158 -9.06 -18.86 1.90
N ALA A 159 -8.73 -19.86 1.10
CA ALA A 159 -7.79 -19.80 0.00
C ALA A 159 -8.62 -19.87 -1.29
N SER A 160 -8.61 -18.80 -2.09
CA SER A 160 -9.41 -18.73 -3.33
C SER A 160 -8.51 -18.81 -4.56
N SER A 161 -8.25 -20.02 -5.07
CA SER A 161 -7.71 -20.20 -6.43
C SER A 161 -8.83 -19.94 -7.45
N TYR A 162 -8.53 -19.20 -8.52
CA TYR A 162 -9.45 -18.83 -9.59
C TYR A 162 -10.49 -19.93 -9.92
N GLY A 163 -11.78 -19.61 -9.71
CA GLY A 163 -12.90 -20.41 -10.20
C GLY A 163 -13.39 -21.57 -9.31
N ASN A 164 -12.69 -21.94 -8.24
CA ASN A 164 -13.17 -22.95 -7.28
C ASN A 164 -12.80 -22.56 -5.84
N MET A 165 -13.77 -22.02 -5.09
CA MET A 165 -13.64 -21.83 -3.65
C MET A 165 -13.74 -23.20 -2.96
N SER A 166 -12.60 -23.72 -2.51
CA SER A 166 -12.59 -24.85 -1.56
C SER A 166 -12.18 -24.33 -0.18
N ARG A 167 -12.95 -24.68 0.84
CA ARG A 167 -12.56 -24.48 2.24
C ARG A 167 -11.39 -25.41 2.52
N LYS A 168 -10.16 -24.86 2.56
CA LYS A 168 -9.02 -25.60 3.10
C LYS A 168 -9.04 -25.47 4.61
N GLU A 169 -9.44 -26.52 5.31
CA GLU A 169 -9.26 -26.59 6.76
C GLU A 169 -7.78 -26.78 7.09
N GLU A 170 -7.27 -25.87 7.92
CA GLU A 170 -6.21 -26.13 8.90
C GLU A 170 -4.96 -26.88 8.40
N THR A 171 -4.20 -26.27 7.48
CA THR A 171 -2.81 -26.72 7.24
C THR A 171 -1.77 -25.59 7.28
N ASP A 172 -2.18 -24.32 7.14
CA ASP A 172 -1.25 -23.18 7.06
C ASP A 172 -0.98 -22.43 8.37
N ARG A 173 -1.37 -23.00 9.51
CA ARG A 173 -0.92 -22.48 10.83
C ARG A 173 0.61 -22.55 10.97
N LYS A 174 1.29 -23.42 10.21
CA LYS A 174 2.76 -23.51 10.13
C LYS A 174 3.38 -22.44 9.24
N VAL A 175 2.83 -22.21 8.04
CA VAL A 175 3.34 -21.21 7.10
C VAL A 175 3.25 -19.79 7.67
N PHE A 176 2.22 -19.50 8.49
CA PHE A 176 2.09 -18.19 9.12
C PHE A 176 3.01 -18.02 10.34
N LYS A 177 3.29 -19.09 11.12
CA LYS A 177 4.25 -19.03 12.24
C LYS A 177 5.68 -18.80 11.75
N GLU A 178 6.09 -19.49 10.68
CA GLU A 178 7.45 -19.35 10.12
C GLU A 178 7.73 -17.97 9.49
N ASN A 179 6.70 -17.20 9.13
CA ASN A 179 6.87 -15.87 8.54
C ASN A 179 6.71 -14.70 9.53
N TYR A 180 6.29 -14.95 10.77
CA TYR A 180 6.07 -13.91 11.78
C TYR A 180 6.85 -14.10 13.09
N ASP A 181 7.57 -15.21 13.29
CA ASP A 181 8.56 -15.34 14.35
C ASP A 181 9.86 -14.61 13.94
N MET A 182 9.83 -13.27 13.97
CA MET A 182 11.04 -12.44 14.09
C MET A 182 10.91 -11.54 15.32
N HIS A 183 11.68 -11.91 16.35
CA HIS A 183 12.09 -11.10 17.50
C HIS A 183 10.99 -10.64 18.46
N GLU A 184 10.63 -11.51 19.41
CA GLU A 184 10.62 -11.09 20.80
C GLU A 184 11.90 -11.63 21.45
N GLU A 185 12.89 -10.75 21.56
CA GLU A 185 14.04 -10.91 22.46
C GLU A 185 13.49 -10.89 23.89
N GLU A 186 13.90 -11.88 24.69
CA GLU A 186 13.64 -11.98 26.12
C GLU A 186 14.27 -10.78 26.86
N ASP A 187 13.46 -10.06 27.64
CA ASP A 187 13.90 -9.33 28.84
C ASP A 187 13.59 -10.17 30.08
#